data_AF-A0A955EGR3-F1
#
_entry.id   AF-A0A955EGR3-F1
#
_cell.length_a   1.000
_cell.length_b   1.000
_cell.length_c   1.000
_cell.angle_alpha   90.00
_cell.angle_beta   90.00
_cell.angle_gamma   90.00
#
_symmetry.space_group_name_H-M   'P 1'
#
loop_
_entity.id
_entity.type
_entity.pdbx_description
1 polymer ?
#
loop_
_entity_poly.entity_id
_entity_poly.type
_entity_poly.pdbx_seq_one_letter_code
_entity_poly.pdbx_strand_id
1 'polypeptide(L)'
;LINSTALLIEVPRRFLTIPGEARLRIESDLGTSNTVGFDINYPRPNLETINPNPWAADPTLGTELPAAVLDGLDPLGNFDTFIARRDYWEIYEMLWNTANIQGTTAANYFPNWDFDARPALPSVIVNGTPTAKYAQSIENGVLNVTLREGDYDEPGTLTFQLENPGPGGGLSQRRTLNVGAPIPRVTSISPALIRPDTGTTPADVRIIVKGPVNVPQLTTTVGGTTYDLESEKRGNFNAASVVYLDDTALETFFYSSSLLEATIPGSLLTAYGRHQVAVFTPANNSVYYERNSHLEYDDVDDEWYEVVDFEGNVASGGWSNAAILDVAWEDPMVMSSTVDTVDQYDADFAATGYLVSINGINFAPDAEVWFDGEPRTTTRNSEYNLNVTLTAEDISRPGVFIMQVINPGDYRYSDPITFTVNPPAQAVPATAGRPQRPDDHSAAPATTLKGERR
;
A
#
# COMPACT_ATOMS: atom_id res chain seq x y z
N LEU A 1 -30.47 -55.56 -31.04
CA LEU A 1 -31.92 -55.74 -31.26
C LEU A 1 -32.60 -55.73 -29.89
N ILE A 2 -33.58 -54.87 -29.65
CA ILE A 2 -34.29 -54.80 -28.36
C ILE A 2 -35.52 -55.71 -28.39
N ASN A 3 -36.29 -55.68 -29.49
CA ASN A 3 -37.39 -56.61 -29.78
C ASN A 3 -37.73 -56.60 -31.29
N SER A 4 -38.80 -57.27 -31.71
CA SER A 4 -39.25 -57.37 -33.11
C SER A 4 -39.64 -56.04 -33.77
N THR A 5 -39.74 -54.96 -32.99
CA THR A 5 -40.12 -53.62 -33.46
C THR A 5 -39.11 -52.53 -33.06
N ALA A 6 -38.03 -52.89 -32.36
CA ALA A 6 -37.07 -51.94 -31.80
C ALA A 6 -35.63 -52.41 -31.95
N LEU A 7 -34.79 -51.53 -32.49
CA LEU A 7 -33.36 -51.69 -32.60
C LEU A 7 -32.68 -50.67 -31.69
N LEU A 8 -31.69 -51.12 -30.92
CA LEU A 8 -30.72 -50.22 -30.30
C LEU A 8 -29.63 -49.97 -31.32
N ILE A 9 -29.36 -48.71 -31.62
CA ILE A 9 -28.27 -48.28 -32.49
C ILE A 9 -27.36 -47.40 -31.63
N GLU A 10 -26.09 -47.79 -31.53
CA GLU A 10 -25.06 -46.98 -30.91
C GLU A 10 -24.42 -46.12 -32.01
N VAL A 11 -24.56 -44.81 -31.89
CA VAL A 11 -23.97 -43.86 -32.84
C VAL A 11 -22.55 -43.55 -32.36
N PRO A 12 -21.49 -43.86 -33.15
CA PRO A 12 -20.12 -43.57 -32.71
C PRO A 12 -19.92 -42.08 -32.45
N ARG A 13 -19.22 -41.71 -31.37
CA ARG A 13 -19.02 -40.32 -30.92
C ARG A 13 -18.54 -39.36 -32.03
N ARG A 14 -17.71 -39.83 -32.97
CA ARG A 14 -17.25 -39.05 -34.13
C ARG A 14 -18.35 -38.56 -35.09
N PHE A 15 -19.57 -39.11 -35.00
CA PHE A 15 -20.71 -38.61 -35.77
C PHE A 15 -21.44 -37.48 -35.04
N LEU A 16 -21.21 -37.29 -33.73
CA LEU A 16 -21.76 -36.19 -32.92
C LEU A 16 -20.92 -34.91 -33.02
N THR A 17 -19.75 -34.95 -33.68
CA THR A 17 -18.86 -33.79 -33.86
C THR A 17 -19.26 -32.90 -35.04
N ILE A 18 -20.27 -33.32 -35.83
CA ILE A 18 -20.80 -32.56 -36.96
C ILE A 18 -22.27 -32.25 -36.68
N PRO A 19 -22.61 -30.98 -36.42
CA PRO A 19 -23.97 -30.55 -36.20
C PRO A 19 -24.74 -30.66 -37.53
N GLY A 20 -26.03 -30.99 -37.48
CA GLY A 20 -26.90 -31.11 -38.65
C GLY A 20 -28.00 -32.16 -38.46
N GLU A 21 -28.81 -32.39 -39.49
CA GLU A 21 -29.82 -33.45 -39.48
C GLU A 21 -29.15 -34.78 -39.85
N ALA A 22 -28.89 -35.63 -38.86
CA ALA A 22 -28.47 -36.99 -39.09
C ALA A 22 -29.65 -37.87 -39.48
N ARG A 23 -29.38 -38.83 -40.37
CA ARG A 23 -30.40 -39.63 -41.04
C ARG A 23 -30.12 -41.10 -40.85
N LEU A 24 -31.03 -41.81 -40.18
CA LEU A 24 -30.95 -43.25 -39.99
C LEU A 24 -31.80 -43.98 -41.03
N ARG A 25 -31.22 -44.99 -41.66
CA ARG A 25 -31.94 -45.99 -42.45
C ARG A 25 -31.40 -47.37 -42.13
N ILE A 26 -32.24 -48.38 -42.30
CA ILE A 26 -31.89 -49.79 -42.10
C ILE A 26 -31.76 -50.42 -43.48
N GLU A 27 -30.66 -51.13 -43.71
CA GLU A 27 -30.46 -51.96 -44.89
C GLU A 27 -30.50 -53.42 -44.50
N SER A 28 -31.17 -54.23 -45.33
CA SER A 28 -31.26 -55.68 -45.18
C SER A 28 -31.21 -56.32 -46.57
N ASP A 29 -31.08 -57.64 -46.60
CA ASP A 29 -31.14 -58.43 -47.85
C ASP A 29 -32.48 -58.28 -48.60
N LEU A 30 -33.51 -57.74 -47.94
CA LEU A 30 -34.85 -57.50 -48.48
C LEU A 30 -35.08 -56.05 -48.94
N GLY A 31 -34.11 -55.15 -48.73
CA GLY A 31 -34.17 -53.75 -49.13
C GLY A 31 -33.83 -52.75 -48.03
N THR A 32 -34.07 -51.47 -48.34
CA THR A 32 -33.75 -50.31 -47.49
C THR A 32 -35.02 -49.68 -46.92
N SER A 33 -34.99 -49.28 -45.65
CA SER A 33 -36.11 -48.57 -45.01
C SER A 33 -36.25 -47.13 -45.48
N ASN A 34 -37.37 -46.49 -45.11
CA ASN A 34 -37.43 -45.02 -45.07
C ASN A 34 -36.40 -44.46 -44.08
N THR A 35 -36.07 -43.19 -44.25
CA THR A 35 -35.12 -42.48 -43.40
C THR A 35 -35.85 -41.80 -42.24
N VAL A 36 -35.24 -41.86 -41.05
CA VAL A 36 -35.63 -41.06 -39.89
C VAL A 36 -34.54 -40.02 -39.64
N GLY A 37 -34.92 -38.75 -39.65
CA GLY A 37 -34.04 -37.64 -39.30
C GLY A 37 -33.98 -37.42 -37.79
N PHE A 38 -32.82 -36.99 -37.29
CA PHE A 38 -32.64 -36.49 -35.93
C PHE A 38 -31.56 -35.39 -35.93
N ASP A 39 -31.76 -34.36 -35.11
CA ASP A 39 -30.82 -33.25 -35.03
C ASP A 39 -29.61 -33.63 -34.18
N ILE A 40 -28.43 -33.38 -34.71
CA ILE A 40 -27.17 -33.30 -33.98
C ILE A 40 -26.88 -31.80 -33.81
N ASN A 41 -26.91 -31.30 -32.58
CA ASN A 41 -26.45 -29.95 -32.27
C ASN A 41 -25.09 -30.05 -31.59
N TYR A 42 -24.21 -29.05 -31.77
CA TYR A 42 -23.09 -28.96 -30.84
C TYR A 42 -23.63 -28.81 -29.42
N PRO A 43 -22.95 -29.39 -28.42
CA PRO A 43 -23.27 -29.08 -27.05
C PRO A 43 -23.03 -27.59 -26.84
N ARG A 44 -24.02 -26.92 -26.23
CA ARG A 44 -23.74 -25.66 -25.55
C ARG A 44 -22.79 -26.01 -24.40
N PRO A 45 -21.67 -25.28 -24.25
CA PRO A 45 -20.74 -25.57 -23.17
C PRO A 45 -21.43 -25.32 -21.84
N ASN A 46 -21.07 -26.10 -20.82
CA ASN A 46 -21.69 -26.08 -19.51
C ASN A 46 -20.71 -25.46 -18.49
N LEU A 47 -20.88 -24.18 -18.16
CA LEU A 47 -20.04 -23.51 -17.18
C LEU A 47 -20.48 -23.83 -15.73
N GLU A 48 -19.87 -24.84 -15.11
CA GLU A 48 -20.29 -25.33 -13.79
C GLU A 48 -19.91 -24.35 -12.67
N THR A 49 -18.61 -24.08 -12.50
CA THR A 49 -18.06 -23.23 -11.43
C THR A 49 -16.92 -22.33 -11.94
N ILE A 50 -16.57 -21.33 -11.13
CA ILE A 50 -15.37 -20.49 -11.30
C ILE A 50 -14.71 -20.38 -9.93
N ASN A 51 -13.40 -20.60 -9.84
CA ASN A 51 -12.63 -20.46 -8.62
C ASN A 51 -11.13 -20.20 -8.87
N PRO A 52 -10.40 -19.65 -7.88
CA PRO A 52 -10.89 -19.00 -6.65
C PRO A 52 -11.45 -17.57 -6.89
N ASN A 53 -12.06 -16.96 -5.86
CA ASN A 53 -12.39 -15.53 -5.91
C ASN A 53 -11.11 -14.69 -5.84
N PRO A 54 -10.84 -13.79 -6.81
CA PRO A 54 -9.68 -12.93 -6.84
C PRO A 54 -9.82 -11.75 -5.87
N TRP A 55 -8.68 -11.19 -5.49
CA TRP A 55 -8.59 -9.93 -4.75
C TRP A 55 -8.31 -8.76 -5.70
N ALA A 56 -8.92 -7.62 -5.41
CA ALA A 56 -8.68 -6.39 -6.13
C ALA A 56 -7.21 -5.98 -6.00
N ALA A 57 -6.60 -5.62 -7.13
CA ALA A 57 -5.18 -5.31 -7.31
C ALA A 57 -4.23 -6.42 -6.84
N ASP A 58 -4.64 -7.68 -6.91
CA ASP A 58 -3.74 -8.81 -6.63
C ASP A 58 -2.61 -8.86 -7.68
N PRO A 59 -1.34 -8.72 -7.26
CA PRO A 59 -0.21 -8.59 -8.16
C PRO A 59 0.11 -9.90 -8.90
N THR A 60 -0.51 -11.01 -8.51
CA THR A 60 -0.30 -12.33 -9.12
C THR A 60 -1.27 -12.60 -10.28
N LEU A 61 -2.43 -11.94 -10.36
CA LEU A 61 -3.46 -12.23 -11.38
C LEU A 61 -3.08 -11.84 -12.82
N GLY A 62 -2.06 -10.99 -12.99
CA GLY A 62 -1.49 -10.63 -14.29
C GLY A 62 -0.54 -11.68 -14.87
N THR A 63 -0.04 -12.61 -14.05
CA THR A 63 0.99 -13.59 -14.42
C THR A 63 0.60 -15.03 -14.12
N GLU A 64 -0.25 -15.25 -13.12
CA GLU A 64 -0.69 -16.54 -12.61
C GLU A 64 -2.22 -16.61 -12.60
N LEU A 65 -2.73 -17.74 -13.06
CA LEU A 65 -4.14 -18.01 -13.40
C LEU A 65 -5.05 -18.03 -12.17
N PRO A 66 -6.29 -17.46 -12.21
CA PRO A 66 -7.17 -17.57 -11.05
C PRO A 66 -8.63 -17.94 -11.37
N ALA A 67 -8.94 -18.44 -12.57
CA ALA A 67 -10.26 -18.97 -12.86
C ALA A 67 -10.11 -20.35 -13.48
N ALA A 68 -10.24 -21.40 -12.67
CA ALA A 68 -10.53 -22.73 -13.16
C ALA A 68 -12.02 -22.76 -13.52
N VAL A 69 -12.27 -22.69 -14.82
CA VAL A 69 -13.60 -22.88 -15.36
C VAL A 69 -13.79 -24.37 -15.59
N LEU A 70 -14.69 -24.98 -14.83
CA LEU A 70 -15.07 -26.37 -15.03
C LEU A 70 -16.12 -26.49 -16.11
N ASP A 71 -15.77 -27.22 -17.16
CA ASP A 71 -16.74 -27.74 -18.11
C ASP A 71 -17.56 -28.84 -17.44
N GLY A 72 -18.82 -28.54 -17.18
CA GLY A 72 -19.76 -29.45 -16.52
C GLY A 72 -20.11 -30.61 -17.43
N LEU A 73 -20.45 -31.75 -16.80
CA LEU A 73 -20.75 -32.97 -17.52
C LEU A 73 -21.91 -32.80 -18.52
N ASP A 74 -21.82 -33.48 -19.66
CA ASP A 74 -23.00 -33.75 -20.49
C ASP A 74 -24.02 -34.61 -19.71
N PRO A 75 -25.26 -34.77 -20.20
CA PRO A 75 -26.26 -35.63 -19.55
C PRO A 75 -25.86 -37.09 -19.34
N LEU A 76 -24.72 -37.53 -19.91
CA LEU A 76 -24.16 -38.87 -19.83
C LEU A 76 -22.92 -38.95 -18.92
N GLY A 77 -22.51 -37.84 -18.30
CA GLY A 77 -21.39 -37.81 -17.36
C GLY A 77 -20.01 -37.57 -17.98
N ASN A 78 -19.90 -37.00 -19.19
CA ASN A 78 -18.61 -36.71 -19.85
C ASN A 78 -18.23 -35.22 -19.82
N PHE A 79 -16.93 -34.91 -19.65
CA PHE A 79 -16.36 -33.55 -19.57
C PHE A 79 -16.12 -32.86 -20.93
N ASP A 80 -16.84 -33.25 -21.98
CA ASP A 80 -16.54 -32.87 -23.38
C ASP A 80 -17.55 -31.84 -23.94
N THR A 81 -18.14 -30.97 -23.12
CA THR A 81 -19.11 -29.96 -23.61
C THR A 81 -18.45 -28.69 -24.14
N PHE A 82 -17.19 -28.42 -23.79
CA PHE A 82 -16.35 -27.36 -24.35
C PHE A 82 -15.35 -27.93 -25.37
N ILE A 83 -15.36 -27.37 -26.59
CA ILE A 83 -14.54 -27.90 -27.69
C ILE A 83 -13.09 -27.42 -27.54
N ALA A 84 -12.15 -28.36 -27.36
CA ALA A 84 -10.72 -28.04 -27.35
C ALA A 84 -10.26 -27.53 -28.74
N ARG A 85 -9.25 -26.64 -28.78
CA ARG A 85 -8.82 -26.04 -30.06
C ARG A 85 -8.32 -27.06 -31.10
N ARG A 86 -7.73 -28.19 -30.67
CA ARG A 86 -7.31 -29.26 -31.58
C ARG A 86 -8.54 -29.82 -32.31
N ASP A 87 -9.55 -30.21 -31.54
CA ASP A 87 -10.77 -30.81 -32.06
C ASP A 87 -11.58 -29.78 -32.87
N TYR A 88 -11.51 -28.49 -32.49
CA TYR A 88 -12.03 -27.38 -33.29
C TYR A 88 -11.43 -27.31 -34.69
N TRP A 89 -10.11 -27.49 -34.86
CA TRP A 89 -9.50 -27.43 -36.20
C TRP A 89 -9.84 -28.64 -37.06
N GLU A 90 -9.92 -29.83 -36.46
CA GLU A 90 -10.41 -31.02 -37.15
C GLU A 90 -11.85 -30.82 -37.64
N ILE A 91 -12.71 -30.31 -36.76
CA ILE A 91 -14.09 -29.94 -37.07
C ILE A 91 -14.17 -28.84 -38.13
N TYR A 92 -13.36 -27.79 -38.00
CA TYR A 92 -13.31 -26.67 -38.94
C TYR A 92 -12.94 -27.17 -40.34
N GLU A 93 -11.89 -27.99 -40.48
CA GLU A 93 -11.55 -28.58 -41.77
C GLU A 93 -12.70 -29.41 -42.33
N MET A 94 -13.36 -30.21 -41.49
CA MET A 94 -14.50 -31.01 -41.92
C MET A 94 -15.69 -30.17 -42.41
N LEU A 95 -16.06 -29.11 -41.69
CA LEU A 95 -17.22 -28.26 -42.00
C LEU A 95 -16.95 -27.18 -43.06
N TRP A 96 -15.74 -26.60 -43.10
CA TRP A 96 -15.39 -25.48 -43.98
C TRP A 96 -14.65 -25.90 -45.26
N ASN A 97 -13.96 -27.06 -45.28
CA ASN A 97 -13.21 -27.49 -46.47
C ASN A 97 -13.79 -28.71 -47.18
N THR A 98 -14.69 -29.47 -46.55
CA THR A 98 -15.28 -30.67 -47.15
C THR A 98 -16.70 -30.41 -47.61
N ALA A 99 -16.87 -30.23 -48.92
CA ALA A 99 -18.09 -30.73 -49.53
C ALA A 99 -18.02 -32.26 -49.46
N ASN A 100 -18.59 -32.91 -48.42
CA ASN A 100 -19.25 -34.23 -48.53
C ASN A 100 -19.48 -34.95 -47.19
N ILE A 101 -20.75 -35.21 -46.93
CA ILE A 101 -21.26 -36.59 -46.95
C ILE A 101 -22.44 -36.58 -47.95
N GLN A 102 -22.34 -37.29 -49.08
CA GLN A 102 -23.40 -37.39 -50.10
C GLN A 102 -23.79 -36.10 -50.87
N GLY A 103 -22.86 -35.19 -51.17
CA GLY A 103 -23.08 -34.06 -52.09
C GLY A 103 -23.84 -32.86 -51.51
N THR A 104 -24.06 -32.83 -50.20
CA THR A 104 -24.61 -31.66 -49.48
C THR A 104 -23.51 -30.88 -48.77
N THR A 105 -23.58 -29.54 -48.80
CA THR A 105 -22.61 -28.64 -48.13
C THR A 105 -23.10 -28.28 -46.72
N ALA A 106 -22.20 -27.88 -45.82
CA ALA A 106 -22.57 -27.38 -44.49
C ALA A 106 -23.54 -26.18 -44.56
N ALA A 107 -23.43 -25.36 -45.60
CA ALA A 107 -24.37 -24.27 -45.91
C ALA A 107 -25.82 -24.76 -46.14
N ASN A 108 -26.02 -25.98 -46.62
CA ASN A 108 -27.37 -26.54 -46.79
C ASN A 108 -28.03 -26.89 -45.44
N TYR A 109 -27.23 -27.23 -44.43
CA TYR A 109 -27.72 -27.55 -43.09
C TYR A 109 -27.86 -26.30 -42.22
N PHE A 110 -27.00 -25.29 -42.45
CA PHE A 110 -27.00 -24.02 -41.72
C PHE A 110 -27.15 -22.83 -42.66
N PRO A 111 -28.32 -22.66 -43.29
CA PRO A 111 -28.52 -21.67 -44.35
C PRO A 111 -28.40 -20.21 -43.87
N ASN A 112 -28.47 -19.99 -42.56
CA ASN A 112 -28.34 -18.67 -41.94
C ASN A 112 -26.92 -18.37 -41.43
N TRP A 113 -25.99 -19.31 -41.59
CA TRP A 113 -24.61 -19.15 -41.13
C TRP A 113 -23.71 -18.68 -42.27
N ASP A 114 -22.87 -17.68 -42.00
CA ASP A 114 -21.88 -17.19 -42.95
C ASP A 114 -20.63 -18.08 -42.91
N PHE A 115 -20.47 -18.92 -43.94
CA PHE A 115 -19.32 -19.81 -44.08
C PHE A 115 -18.12 -19.14 -44.76
N ASP A 116 -18.30 -17.95 -45.36
CA ASP A 116 -17.20 -17.17 -45.94
C ASP A 116 -16.47 -16.35 -44.86
N ALA A 117 -17.16 -16.04 -43.75
CA ALA A 117 -16.56 -15.52 -42.54
C ALA A 117 -15.72 -16.59 -41.82
N ARG A 118 -14.54 -16.18 -41.34
CA ARG A 118 -13.74 -17.05 -40.45
C ARG A 118 -14.50 -17.25 -39.13
N PRO A 119 -14.80 -18.50 -38.73
CA PRO A 119 -15.45 -18.75 -37.45
C PRO A 119 -14.57 -18.30 -36.29
N ALA A 120 -15.22 -17.84 -35.22
CA ALA A 120 -14.55 -17.51 -33.96
C ALA A 120 -13.88 -18.77 -33.38
N LEU A 121 -12.87 -18.60 -32.54
CA LEU A 121 -12.28 -19.72 -31.79
C LEU A 121 -13.12 -19.99 -30.54
N PRO A 122 -13.13 -21.22 -30.00
CA PRO A 122 -13.63 -21.47 -28.65
C PRO A 122 -12.93 -20.56 -27.65
N SER A 123 -13.71 -19.90 -26.80
CA SER A 123 -13.18 -18.86 -25.91
C SER A 123 -13.92 -18.83 -24.58
N VAL A 124 -13.21 -18.36 -23.55
CA VAL A 124 -13.84 -17.86 -22.33
C VAL A 124 -14.13 -16.38 -22.56
N ILE A 125 -15.35 -15.97 -22.24
CA ILE A 125 -15.78 -14.57 -22.33
C ILE A 125 -15.79 -14.01 -20.93
N VAL A 126 -14.99 -12.97 -20.69
CA VAL A 126 -14.95 -12.21 -19.44
C VAL A 126 -15.52 -10.83 -19.70
N ASN A 127 -16.57 -10.44 -18.97
CA ASN A 127 -17.26 -9.15 -19.14
C ASN A 127 -17.66 -8.86 -20.60
N GLY A 128 -18.14 -9.89 -21.30
CA GLY A 128 -18.54 -9.78 -22.70
C GLY A 128 -17.36 -9.73 -23.70
N THR A 129 -16.11 -9.75 -23.23
CA THR A 129 -14.94 -9.78 -24.09
C THR A 129 -14.32 -11.18 -24.16
N PRO A 130 -14.10 -11.76 -25.36
CA PRO A 130 -13.37 -13.01 -25.51
C PRO A 130 -11.92 -12.90 -25.05
N THR A 131 -11.49 -13.78 -24.14
CA THR A 131 -10.10 -13.93 -23.74
C THR A 131 -9.41 -14.85 -24.74
N ALA A 132 -8.90 -14.27 -25.83
CA ALA A 132 -8.21 -15.03 -26.86
C ALA A 132 -6.81 -15.47 -26.38
N LYS A 133 -6.73 -16.56 -25.63
CA LYS A 133 -5.54 -17.42 -25.49
C LYS A 133 -5.96 -18.76 -24.89
N TYR A 134 -5.50 -19.83 -25.55
CA TYR A 134 -5.82 -21.22 -25.27
C TYR A 134 -5.91 -21.58 -23.79
N ALA A 135 -7.05 -22.15 -23.41
CA ALA A 135 -7.10 -23.15 -22.37
C ALA A 135 -7.30 -24.50 -23.08
N GLN A 136 -6.26 -25.33 -23.13
CA GLN A 136 -6.55 -26.76 -23.26
C GLN A 136 -7.14 -27.16 -21.92
N SER A 137 -8.30 -27.79 -21.94
CA SER A 137 -8.72 -28.54 -20.78
C SER A 137 -7.60 -29.50 -20.43
N ILE A 138 -7.10 -29.48 -19.20
CA ILE A 138 -6.41 -30.66 -18.67
C ILE A 138 -7.39 -31.84 -18.72
N GLU A 139 -6.92 -33.07 -18.51
CA GLU A 139 -7.71 -34.32 -18.57
C GLU A 139 -9.02 -34.30 -17.72
N ASN A 140 -9.27 -33.24 -16.93
CA ASN A 140 -10.35 -33.07 -15.96
C ASN A 140 -11.27 -31.83 -16.18
N GLY A 141 -11.40 -31.28 -17.40
CA GLY A 141 -12.40 -30.21 -17.68
C GLY A 141 -12.06 -28.78 -17.23
N VAL A 142 -10.84 -28.52 -16.74
CA VAL A 142 -10.44 -27.19 -16.21
C VAL A 142 -9.84 -26.31 -17.31
N LEU A 143 -10.43 -25.13 -17.50
CA LEU A 143 -9.92 -24.08 -18.38
C LEU A 143 -9.34 -22.92 -17.57
N ASN A 144 -8.10 -22.56 -17.86
CA ASN A 144 -7.33 -21.55 -17.16
C ASN A 144 -7.33 -20.23 -17.94
N VAL A 145 -7.75 -19.13 -17.31
CA VAL A 145 -7.85 -17.79 -17.94
C VAL A 145 -7.00 -16.76 -17.21
N THR A 146 -6.26 -15.94 -17.97
CA THR A 146 -5.59 -14.74 -17.46
C THR A 146 -6.56 -13.55 -17.54
N LEU A 147 -6.73 -12.82 -16.44
CA LEU A 147 -7.54 -11.61 -16.38
C LEU A 147 -6.73 -10.39 -16.84
N ARG A 148 -7.40 -9.37 -17.38
CA ARG A 148 -6.75 -8.08 -17.66
C ARG A 148 -6.74 -7.26 -16.39
N GLU A 149 -5.78 -6.36 -16.25
CA GLU A 149 -5.66 -5.49 -15.07
C GLU A 149 -6.97 -4.76 -14.74
N GLY A 150 -7.64 -4.17 -15.74
CA GLY A 150 -8.95 -3.52 -15.55
C GLY A 150 -10.13 -4.43 -15.19
N ASP A 151 -9.94 -5.76 -15.16
CA ASP A 151 -10.95 -6.69 -14.63
C ASP A 151 -10.82 -6.86 -13.10
N TYR A 152 -9.69 -6.48 -12.51
CA TYR A 152 -9.41 -6.70 -11.08
C TYR A 152 -8.71 -5.53 -10.38
N ASP A 153 -8.49 -4.39 -11.03
CA ASP A 153 -7.89 -3.20 -10.42
C ASP A 153 -8.78 -2.53 -9.37
N GLU A 154 -10.10 -2.78 -9.41
CA GLU A 154 -11.10 -2.31 -8.46
C GLU A 154 -12.00 -3.46 -7.97
N PRO A 155 -12.61 -3.34 -6.76
CA PRO A 155 -13.60 -4.31 -6.30
C PRO A 155 -14.85 -4.25 -7.17
N GLY A 156 -15.30 -5.40 -7.66
CA GLY A 156 -16.38 -5.48 -8.64
C GLY A 156 -16.91 -6.89 -8.83
N THR A 157 -17.78 -7.07 -9.82
CA THR A 157 -18.28 -8.39 -10.20
C THR A 157 -17.92 -8.66 -11.65
N LEU A 158 -17.23 -9.78 -11.88
CA LEU A 158 -16.91 -10.28 -13.20
C LEU A 158 -17.97 -11.26 -13.68
N THR A 159 -18.22 -11.25 -14.98
CA THR A 159 -19.12 -12.22 -15.64
C THR A 159 -18.32 -13.13 -16.56
N PHE A 160 -18.58 -14.43 -16.49
CA PHE A 160 -17.93 -15.46 -17.30
C PHE A 160 -18.95 -16.25 -18.10
N GLN A 161 -18.58 -16.57 -19.35
CA GLN A 161 -19.26 -17.54 -20.20
C GLN A 161 -18.23 -18.34 -20.99
N LEU A 162 -18.60 -19.56 -21.40
CA LEU A 162 -17.91 -20.31 -22.42
C LEU A 162 -18.60 -20.12 -23.76
N GLU A 163 -17.83 -20.04 -24.83
CA GLU A 163 -18.32 -19.98 -26.20
C GLU A 163 -17.77 -21.15 -27.02
N ASN A 164 -18.67 -22.00 -27.52
CA ASN A 164 -18.35 -22.90 -28.63
C ASN A 164 -18.81 -22.22 -29.94
N PRO A 165 -17.91 -21.97 -30.90
CA PRO A 165 -18.21 -21.28 -32.15
C PRO A 165 -18.89 -22.20 -33.18
N GLY A 166 -19.52 -21.60 -34.20
CA GLY A 166 -19.97 -22.35 -35.39
C GLY A 166 -21.20 -23.22 -35.15
N PRO A 167 -21.85 -23.69 -36.23
CA PRO A 167 -23.29 -23.93 -36.20
C PRO A 167 -23.75 -24.96 -35.15
N GLY A 168 -24.77 -24.63 -34.36
CA GLY A 168 -25.26 -25.51 -33.29
C GLY A 168 -24.59 -25.32 -31.93
N GLY A 169 -23.46 -24.59 -31.87
CA GLY A 169 -22.78 -24.23 -30.62
C GLY A 169 -23.49 -23.08 -29.89
N GLY A 170 -22.72 -22.29 -29.16
CA GLY A 170 -23.20 -21.07 -28.52
C GLY A 170 -22.59 -20.83 -27.15
N LEU A 171 -23.23 -19.90 -26.43
CA LEU A 171 -22.81 -19.51 -25.10
C LEU A 171 -23.33 -20.48 -24.04
N SER A 172 -22.49 -20.74 -23.03
CA SER A 172 -22.92 -21.31 -21.76
C SER A 172 -23.84 -20.37 -20.99
N GLN A 173 -24.39 -20.86 -19.87
CA GLN A 173 -24.90 -20.02 -18.80
C GLN A 173 -23.84 -19.01 -18.33
N ARG A 174 -24.31 -17.84 -17.88
CA ARG A 174 -23.47 -16.85 -17.20
C ARG A 174 -23.18 -17.31 -15.78
N ARG A 175 -21.93 -17.15 -15.38
CA ARG A 175 -21.50 -17.21 -13.98
C ARG A 175 -20.88 -15.90 -13.58
N THR A 176 -21.01 -15.58 -12.30
CA THR A 176 -20.46 -14.36 -11.72
C THR A 176 -19.39 -14.71 -10.71
N LEU A 177 -18.35 -13.87 -10.64
CA LEU A 177 -17.26 -13.96 -9.71
C LEU A 177 -17.11 -12.60 -9.04
N ASN A 178 -17.04 -12.56 -7.71
CA ASN A 178 -16.83 -11.31 -7.00
C ASN A 178 -15.33 -11.07 -6.84
N VAL A 179 -14.90 -9.87 -7.19
CA VAL A 179 -13.57 -9.33 -6.91
C VAL A 179 -13.71 -8.53 -5.63
N GLY A 180 -13.27 -9.08 -4.51
CA GLY A 180 -13.29 -8.38 -3.22
C GLY A 180 -12.06 -7.50 -3.06
N ALA A 181 -12.16 -6.43 -2.29
CA ALA A 181 -11.04 -5.72 -1.68
C ALA A 181 -10.83 -6.17 -0.22
N PRO A 182 -9.58 -6.35 0.23
CA PRO A 182 -9.29 -6.49 1.66
C PRO A 182 -9.52 -5.17 2.39
N ILE A 183 -9.64 -5.22 3.73
CA ILE A 183 -9.53 -4.01 4.55
C ILE A 183 -8.07 -3.51 4.41
N PRO A 184 -7.84 -2.25 3.99
CA PRO A 184 -6.50 -1.78 3.68
C PRO A 184 -5.63 -1.61 4.93
N ARG A 185 -4.31 -1.61 4.76
CA ARG A 185 -3.33 -1.37 5.83
C ARG A 185 -2.24 -0.40 5.42
N VAL A 186 -1.99 0.59 6.26
CA VAL A 186 -0.91 1.57 6.09
C VAL A 186 0.27 1.19 6.99
N THR A 187 1.46 1.11 6.40
CA THR A 187 2.72 0.82 7.13
C THR A 187 3.55 2.07 7.36
N SER A 188 3.53 3.02 6.44
CA SER A 188 4.27 4.27 6.56
C SER A 188 3.75 5.33 5.61
N ILE A 189 4.05 6.59 5.94
CA ILE A 189 3.87 7.74 5.06
C ILE A 189 5.20 8.48 4.91
N SER A 190 5.41 9.15 3.78
CA SER A 190 6.63 9.93 3.53
C SER A 190 6.34 11.17 2.68
N PRO A 191 6.72 12.37 3.15
CA PRO A 191 7.25 12.67 4.48
C PRO A 191 6.21 12.44 5.60
N ALA A 192 6.68 12.12 6.81
CA ALA A 192 5.83 12.02 8.00
C ALA A 192 5.84 13.31 8.85
N LEU A 193 6.71 14.25 8.52
CA LEU A 193 6.81 15.59 9.10
C LEU A 193 6.79 16.60 7.96
N ILE A 194 5.89 17.57 8.02
CA ILE A 194 5.80 18.68 7.07
C ILE A 194 5.90 19.99 7.84
N ARG A 195 6.74 20.90 7.36
CA ARG A 195 6.84 22.26 7.93
C ARG A 195 5.52 23.01 7.63
N PRO A 196 4.94 23.70 8.62
CA PRO A 196 3.73 24.47 8.39
C PRO A 196 3.99 25.60 7.41
N ASP A 197 3.07 25.79 6.47
CA ASP A 197 3.14 26.86 5.48
C ASP A 197 2.26 28.02 5.94
N THR A 198 2.89 29.00 6.58
CA THR A 198 2.24 30.24 7.04
C THR A 198 2.19 31.32 5.96
N GLY A 199 2.53 30.98 4.71
CA GLY A 199 2.44 31.86 3.56
C GLY A 199 1.00 32.26 3.23
N THR A 200 0.85 33.34 2.45
CA THR A 200 -0.47 33.82 2.01
C THR A 200 -1.13 32.92 0.95
N THR A 201 -0.33 32.08 0.28
CA THR A 201 -0.79 31.02 -0.63
C THR A 201 0.01 29.75 -0.35
N PRO A 202 -0.41 28.93 0.62
CA PRO A 202 0.27 27.71 0.97
C PRO A 202 0.39 26.74 -0.21
N ALA A 203 1.55 26.15 -0.41
CA ALA A 203 1.78 25.20 -1.51
C ALA A 203 1.27 23.79 -1.17
N ASP A 204 0.75 23.10 -2.17
CA ASP A 204 0.34 21.71 -2.03
C ASP A 204 1.56 20.79 -1.85
N VAL A 205 1.41 19.77 -1.02
CA VAL A 205 2.47 18.81 -0.72
C VAL A 205 2.05 17.42 -1.13
N ARG A 206 2.92 16.70 -1.83
CA ARG A 206 2.71 15.28 -2.15
C ARG A 206 3.26 14.41 -1.02
N ILE A 207 2.46 13.44 -0.60
CA ILE A 207 2.88 12.37 0.31
C ILE A 207 2.78 11.02 -0.38
N ILE A 208 3.70 10.14 -0.04
CA ILE A 208 3.67 8.73 -0.41
C ILE A 208 3.10 7.94 0.75
N VAL A 209 2.07 7.13 0.48
CA VAL A 209 1.47 6.21 1.46
C VAL A 209 1.82 4.78 1.06
N LYS A 210 2.45 4.04 1.98
CA LYS A 210 2.86 2.65 1.75
C LYS A 210 2.06 1.69 2.62
N GLY A 211 1.88 0.49 2.09
CA GLY A 211 1.29 -0.65 2.79
C GLY A 211 2.00 -1.94 2.40
N PRO A 212 1.64 -3.09 2.99
CA PRO A 212 2.12 -4.37 2.49
C PRO A 212 1.51 -4.67 1.12
N VAL A 213 2.15 -5.54 0.34
CA VAL A 213 1.66 -5.97 -0.99
C VAL A 213 0.40 -6.85 -0.86
N ASN A 214 0.42 -7.71 0.15
CA ASN A 214 -0.68 -8.56 0.56
C ASN A 214 -1.11 -8.11 1.96
N VAL A 215 -2.41 -8.15 2.25
CA VAL A 215 -2.92 -8.01 3.62
C VAL A 215 -3.16 -9.41 4.20
N PRO A 216 -2.18 -10.03 4.85
CA PRO A 216 -2.44 -10.76 6.07
C PRO A 216 -2.22 -9.81 7.27
N GLN A 217 -2.50 -10.32 8.47
CA GLN A 217 -1.88 -9.89 9.73
C GLN A 217 -2.72 -9.04 10.69
N LEU A 218 -3.83 -9.60 11.14
CA LEU A 218 -3.96 -9.76 12.59
C LEU A 218 -2.92 -10.81 13.02
N THR A 219 -1.97 -10.42 13.88
CA THR A 219 -1.00 -11.35 14.46
C THR A 219 -1.12 -11.32 15.97
N THR A 220 -0.83 -12.45 16.59
CA THR A 220 -0.63 -12.51 18.04
C THR A 220 0.72 -13.15 18.33
N THR A 221 1.27 -12.84 19.49
CA THR A 221 2.53 -13.42 19.96
C THR A 221 2.27 -14.22 21.21
N VAL A 222 2.49 -15.53 21.14
CA VAL A 222 2.38 -16.43 22.31
C VAL A 222 3.72 -17.13 22.49
N GLY A 223 4.27 -17.09 23.71
CA GLY A 223 5.60 -17.67 24.00
C GLY A 223 6.76 -17.06 23.19
N GLY A 224 6.63 -15.84 22.68
CA GLY A 224 7.64 -15.19 21.84
C GLY A 224 7.62 -15.57 20.35
N THR A 225 6.67 -16.42 19.93
CA THR A 225 6.42 -16.77 18.51
C THR A 225 5.22 -15.99 17.99
N THR A 226 5.33 -15.40 16.81
CA THR A 226 4.23 -14.67 16.16
C THR A 226 3.45 -15.59 15.24
N TYR A 227 2.13 -15.63 15.42
CA TYR A 227 1.20 -16.41 14.60
C TYR A 227 0.38 -15.46 13.71
N ASP A 228 0.24 -15.83 12.44
CA ASP A 228 -0.70 -15.18 11.52
C ASP A 228 -2.11 -15.68 11.82
N LEU A 229 -2.96 -14.78 12.28
CA LEU A 229 -4.33 -15.08 12.63
C LEU A 229 -5.27 -14.95 11.43
N GLU A 230 -4.82 -14.56 10.25
CA GLU A 230 -5.72 -14.37 9.09
C GLU A 230 -5.18 -15.08 7.85
N SER A 231 -6.11 -15.56 7.01
CA SER A 231 -5.76 -16.00 5.66
C SER A 231 -5.22 -14.83 4.85
N GLU A 232 -4.11 -15.06 4.13
CA GLU A 232 -3.47 -14.04 3.30
C GLU A 232 -4.40 -13.58 2.17
N LYS A 233 -4.64 -12.26 2.12
CA LYS A 233 -5.33 -11.60 1.01
C LYS A 233 -4.26 -11.01 0.11
N ARG A 234 -4.23 -11.44 -1.14
CA ARG A 234 -3.14 -11.10 -2.08
C ARG A 234 -3.22 -9.68 -2.65
N GLY A 235 -3.91 -8.75 -2.01
CA GLY A 235 -3.96 -7.33 -2.39
C GLY A 235 -3.98 -6.46 -1.14
N ASN A 236 -4.00 -5.13 -1.30
CA ASN A 236 -4.13 -4.17 -0.21
C ASN A 236 -4.84 -2.89 -0.68
N PHE A 237 -4.11 -1.96 -1.30
CA PHE A 237 -4.69 -0.81 -1.98
C PHE A 237 -5.14 -1.21 -3.40
N ASN A 238 -6.06 -0.44 -3.96
CA ASN A 238 -6.58 -0.64 -5.31
C ASN A 238 -6.91 0.71 -5.97
N ALA A 239 -7.30 0.72 -7.25
CA ALA A 239 -7.47 1.96 -8.01
C ALA A 239 -8.60 2.88 -7.47
N ALA A 240 -9.54 2.32 -6.71
CA ALA A 240 -10.61 3.06 -6.05
C ALA A 240 -10.26 3.52 -4.62
N SER A 241 -9.05 3.23 -4.12
CA SER A 241 -8.62 3.62 -2.78
C SER A 241 -8.36 5.12 -2.69
N VAL A 242 -8.78 5.74 -1.59
CA VAL A 242 -8.67 7.19 -1.36
C VAL A 242 -7.93 7.43 -0.04
N VAL A 243 -6.91 8.27 -0.05
CA VAL A 243 -6.21 8.74 1.14
C VAL A 243 -7.01 9.89 1.78
N TYR A 244 -7.14 9.85 3.09
CA TYR A 244 -7.75 10.90 3.90
C TYR A 244 -6.72 11.50 4.85
N LEU A 245 -6.76 12.82 5.00
CA LEU A 245 -6.12 13.56 6.08
C LEU A 245 -7.20 13.98 7.07
N ASP A 246 -7.16 13.40 8.26
CA ASP A 246 -8.26 13.40 9.22
C ASP A 246 -9.55 12.93 8.51
N ASP A 247 -10.55 13.81 8.36
CA ASP A 247 -11.81 13.51 7.67
C ASP A 247 -11.85 14.03 6.22
N THR A 248 -10.75 14.60 5.71
CA THR A 248 -10.71 15.23 4.37
C THR A 248 -10.13 14.28 3.34
N ALA A 249 -10.93 13.92 2.33
CA ALA A 249 -10.47 13.15 1.18
C ALA A 249 -9.43 13.93 0.36
N LEU A 250 -8.31 13.29 0.04
CA LEU A 250 -7.24 13.86 -0.77
C LEU A 250 -7.32 13.33 -2.21
N GLU A 251 -6.83 14.14 -3.16
CA GLU A 251 -6.53 13.63 -4.49
C GLU A 251 -5.49 12.52 -4.38
N THR A 252 -5.87 11.32 -4.81
CA THR A 252 -5.08 10.09 -4.61
C THR A 252 -4.76 9.47 -5.96
N PHE A 253 -3.50 9.10 -6.15
CA PHE A 253 -3.01 8.35 -7.30
C PHE A 253 -2.58 6.96 -6.87
N PHE A 254 -3.14 5.94 -7.51
CA PHE A 254 -2.79 4.54 -7.28
C PHE A 254 -1.62 4.12 -8.18
N TYR A 255 -0.54 3.61 -7.57
CA TYR A 255 0.61 3.06 -8.30
C TYR A 255 0.64 1.52 -8.26
N SER A 256 0.36 0.94 -7.09
CA SER A 256 0.31 -0.50 -6.88
C SER A 256 -0.44 -0.82 -5.59
N SER A 257 -0.71 -2.11 -5.33
CA SER A 257 -1.35 -2.55 -4.09
C SER A 257 -0.61 -2.12 -2.82
N SER A 258 0.67 -1.77 -2.90
CA SER A 258 1.48 -1.32 -1.76
C SER A 258 1.85 0.17 -1.78
N LEU A 259 1.43 0.92 -2.78
CA LEU A 259 1.87 2.30 -3.00
C LEU A 259 0.76 3.21 -3.55
N LEU A 260 0.44 4.23 -2.76
CA LEU A 260 -0.37 5.38 -3.17
C LEU A 260 0.48 6.66 -3.08
N GLU A 261 0.12 7.65 -3.89
CA GLU A 261 0.53 9.04 -3.71
C GLU A 261 -0.72 9.89 -3.45
N ALA A 262 -0.65 10.84 -2.54
CA ALA A 262 -1.74 11.78 -2.29
C ALA A 262 -1.24 13.22 -2.24
N THR A 263 -2.06 14.15 -2.72
CA THR A 263 -1.78 15.58 -2.66
C THR A 263 -2.54 16.19 -1.50
N ILE A 264 -1.82 16.77 -0.55
CA ILE A 264 -2.35 17.56 0.55
C ILE A 264 -2.45 19.01 0.09
N PRO A 265 -3.65 19.61 0.05
CA PRO A 265 -3.81 21.03 -0.18
C PRO A 265 -3.07 21.84 0.87
N GLY A 266 -2.28 22.85 0.46
CA GLY A 266 -1.49 23.65 1.40
C GLY A 266 -2.33 24.33 2.49
N SER A 267 -3.61 24.63 2.21
CA SER A 267 -4.55 25.18 3.19
C SER A 267 -4.75 24.29 4.43
N LEU A 268 -4.55 22.98 4.31
CA LEU A 268 -4.64 22.03 5.42
C LEU A 268 -3.38 21.99 6.29
N LEU A 269 -2.30 22.64 5.86
CA LEU A 269 -0.98 22.65 6.52
C LEU A 269 -0.70 23.95 7.28
N THR A 270 -1.74 24.75 7.53
CA THR A 270 -1.61 26.09 8.14
C THR A 270 -1.64 26.05 9.67
N ALA A 271 -2.18 24.98 10.27
CA ALA A 271 -2.23 24.79 11.71
C ALA A 271 -1.19 23.75 12.14
N TYR A 272 -0.51 24.01 13.26
CA TYR A 272 0.36 23.03 13.89
C TYR A 272 -0.46 21.87 14.44
N GLY A 273 0.04 20.65 14.31
CA GLY A 273 -0.60 19.50 14.93
C GLY A 273 -0.28 18.16 14.29
N ARG A 274 -0.74 17.12 14.97
CA ARG A 274 -0.68 15.74 14.49
C ARG A 274 -1.98 15.42 13.79
N HIS A 275 -1.88 15.02 12.54
CA HIS A 275 -2.99 14.63 11.67
C HIS A 275 -2.96 13.14 11.41
N GLN A 276 -4.13 12.54 11.31
CA GLN A 276 -4.27 11.14 10.94
C GLN A 276 -4.28 11.01 9.43
N VAL A 277 -3.46 10.10 8.90
CA VAL A 277 -3.50 9.70 7.49
C VAL A 277 -4.02 8.27 7.42
N ALA A 278 -5.20 8.10 6.85
CA ALA A 278 -5.83 6.81 6.65
C ALA A 278 -6.19 6.60 5.18
N VAL A 279 -6.39 5.36 4.78
CA VAL A 279 -6.86 4.98 3.44
C VAL A 279 -8.23 4.36 3.59
N PHE A 280 -9.17 4.83 2.77
CA PHE A 280 -10.45 4.18 2.59
C PHE A 280 -10.46 3.42 1.26
N THR A 281 -10.80 2.14 1.32
CA THR A 281 -10.98 1.31 0.14
C THR A 281 -12.46 0.93 0.04
N PRO A 282 -13.17 1.26 -1.07
CA PRO A 282 -14.58 0.96 -1.19
C PRO A 282 -14.85 -0.54 -1.26
N ALA A 283 -16.05 -0.91 -0.84
CA ALA A 283 -16.59 -2.26 -0.97
C ALA A 283 -17.44 -2.40 -2.24
N ASN A 284 -17.59 -3.61 -2.76
CA ASN A 284 -18.61 -3.98 -3.76
C ASN A 284 -19.78 -4.78 -3.15
N ASN A 285 -20.05 -4.60 -1.86
CA ASN A 285 -20.96 -5.43 -1.05
C ASN A 285 -20.63 -6.93 -1.04
N SER A 286 -19.44 -7.33 -1.50
CA SER A 286 -18.97 -8.69 -1.30
C SER A 286 -18.56 -8.91 0.15
N VAL A 287 -18.67 -10.16 0.57
CA VAL A 287 -18.12 -10.64 1.82
C VAL A 287 -17.15 -11.76 1.52
N TYR A 288 -16.20 -11.96 2.42
CA TYR A 288 -15.27 -13.07 2.36
C TYR A 288 -15.22 -13.75 3.73
N TYR A 289 -14.96 -15.04 3.73
CA TYR A 289 -14.89 -15.82 4.96
C TYR A 289 -13.53 -15.62 5.61
N GLU A 290 -13.54 -15.22 6.88
CA GLU A 290 -12.35 -15.23 7.73
C GLU A 290 -12.53 -16.26 8.82
N ARG A 291 -11.42 -16.94 9.12
CA ARG A 291 -11.26 -17.74 10.33
C ARG A 291 -9.90 -17.43 10.89
N ASN A 292 -9.90 -16.99 12.13
CA ASN A 292 -8.75 -16.52 12.85
C ASN A 292 -8.58 -17.34 14.12
N SER A 293 -7.36 -17.73 14.42
CA SER A 293 -7.08 -18.59 15.56
C SER A 293 -5.66 -18.45 16.07
N HIS A 294 -5.48 -18.38 17.39
CA HIS A 294 -4.17 -18.43 18.02
C HIS A 294 -3.89 -19.80 18.63
N LEU A 295 -2.62 -20.07 18.94
CA LEU A 295 -2.25 -21.22 19.77
C LEU A 295 -2.17 -20.81 21.24
N GLU A 296 -2.79 -21.58 22.12
CA GLU A 296 -2.64 -21.47 23.57
C GLU A 296 -1.96 -22.72 24.11
N TYR A 297 -1.13 -22.57 25.14
CA TYR A 297 -0.42 -23.68 25.76
C TYR A 297 -1.20 -24.14 27.00
N ASP A 298 -1.49 -25.43 27.07
CA ASP A 298 -2.09 -26.05 28.25
C ASP A 298 -1.00 -26.60 29.17
N ASP A 299 -0.84 -25.99 30.35
CA ASP A 299 0.10 -26.45 31.38
C ASP A 299 -0.26 -27.84 31.96
N VAL A 300 -1.52 -28.27 31.85
CA VAL A 300 -1.99 -29.57 32.38
C VAL A 300 -1.62 -30.71 31.45
N ASP A 301 -1.81 -30.51 30.14
CA ASP A 301 -1.61 -31.52 29.11
C ASP A 301 -0.25 -31.38 28.38
N ASP A 302 0.54 -30.33 28.67
CA ASP A 302 1.86 -30.02 28.05
C ASP A 302 1.78 -29.95 26.50
N GLU A 303 0.68 -29.39 25.98
CA GLU A 303 0.41 -29.31 24.55
C GLU A 303 -0.13 -27.93 24.15
N TRP A 304 0.12 -27.55 22.90
CA TRP A 304 -0.45 -26.36 22.28
C TRP A 304 -1.75 -26.71 21.57
N TYR A 305 -2.81 -25.95 21.82
CA TYR A 305 -4.10 -26.12 21.17
C TYR A 305 -4.52 -24.85 20.42
N GLU A 306 -5.29 -25.03 19.33
CA GLU A 306 -5.86 -23.93 18.55
C GLU A 306 -7.09 -23.37 19.26
N VAL A 307 -7.10 -22.06 19.49
CA VAL A 307 -8.23 -21.27 19.95
C VAL A 307 -8.71 -20.41 18.80
N VAL A 308 -9.94 -20.60 18.36
CA VAL A 308 -10.56 -19.78 17.31
C VAL A 308 -11.02 -18.45 17.89
N ASP A 309 -10.34 -17.37 17.49
CA ASP A 309 -10.64 -15.99 17.90
C ASP A 309 -11.84 -15.41 17.14
N PHE A 310 -11.94 -15.74 15.86
CA PHE A 310 -13.02 -15.27 14.99
C PHE A 310 -13.29 -16.30 13.90
N GLU A 311 -14.56 -16.50 13.55
CA GLU A 311 -14.95 -17.32 12.40
C GLU A 311 -16.27 -16.77 11.82
N GLY A 312 -16.23 -16.28 10.58
CA GLY A 312 -17.40 -15.68 9.96
C GLY A 312 -17.13 -14.90 8.68
N ASN A 313 -18.20 -14.35 8.10
CA ASN A 313 -18.12 -13.50 6.92
C ASN A 313 -17.77 -12.06 7.30
N VAL A 314 -16.78 -11.49 6.63
CA VAL A 314 -16.32 -10.12 6.79
C VAL A 314 -16.63 -9.33 5.52
N ALA A 315 -17.07 -8.08 5.69
CA ALA A 315 -17.31 -7.19 4.56
C ALA A 315 -15.99 -6.84 3.88
N SER A 316 -16.00 -6.86 2.56
CA SER A 316 -14.89 -6.38 1.75
C SER A 316 -14.71 -4.86 1.88
N GLY A 317 -13.47 -4.37 1.79
CA GLY A 317 -13.15 -2.94 1.86
C GLY A 317 -13.33 -2.33 3.26
N GLY A 318 -12.98 -1.07 3.40
CA GLY A 318 -13.09 -0.34 4.66
C GLY A 318 -11.96 0.66 4.89
N TRP A 319 -11.83 1.09 6.14
CA TRP A 319 -10.78 1.99 6.59
C TRP A 319 -9.54 1.23 7.03
N SER A 320 -8.37 1.79 6.71
CA SER A 320 -7.11 1.32 7.26
C SER A 320 -6.90 1.78 8.71
N ASN A 321 -5.86 1.25 9.34
CA ASN A 321 -5.22 1.94 10.45
C ASN A 321 -4.71 3.33 10.00
N ALA A 322 -4.52 4.24 10.96
CA ALA A 322 -3.97 5.57 10.69
C ALA A 322 -2.44 5.59 10.87
N ALA A 323 -1.76 6.24 9.93
CA ALA A 323 -0.42 6.79 10.16
C ALA A 323 -0.54 8.22 10.69
N ILE A 324 0.55 8.74 11.28
CA ILE A 324 0.57 10.11 11.78
C ILE A 324 1.42 10.98 10.86
N LEU A 325 0.80 12.05 10.36
CA LEU A 325 1.48 13.19 9.76
C LEU A 325 1.63 14.26 10.82
N ASP A 326 2.84 14.75 11.01
CA ASP A 326 3.14 15.84 11.94
C ASP A 326 3.31 17.14 11.14
N VAL A 327 2.49 18.14 11.43
CA VAL A 327 2.63 19.49 10.87
C VAL A 327 3.30 20.34 11.93
N ALA A 328 4.62 20.37 11.87
CA ALA A 328 5.47 21.01 12.87
C ALA A 328 6.82 21.41 12.26
N TRP A 329 7.54 22.26 12.99
CA TRP A 329 8.96 22.49 12.70
C TRP A 329 9.79 21.32 13.20
N GLU A 330 10.93 21.06 12.58
CA GLU A 330 11.91 20.13 13.13
C GLU A 330 12.43 20.61 14.49
N ASP A 331 12.99 19.70 15.28
CA ASP A 331 13.66 20.07 16.54
C ASP A 331 14.80 21.05 16.21
N PRO A 332 14.84 22.23 16.84
CA PRO A 332 15.93 23.17 16.65
C PRO A 332 17.20 22.58 17.28
N MET A 333 18.34 22.68 16.60
CA MET A 333 19.61 22.19 17.15
C MET A 333 20.60 23.34 17.28
N VAL A 334 21.01 23.61 18.52
CA VAL A 334 22.01 24.64 18.82
C VAL A 334 23.40 24.03 18.73
N MET A 335 24.27 24.66 17.94
CA MET A 335 25.67 24.24 17.77
C MET A 335 26.64 25.12 18.57
N SER A 336 26.37 26.43 18.66
CA SER A 336 27.18 27.36 19.45
C SER A 336 26.43 28.65 19.78
N SER A 337 26.91 29.37 20.80
CA SER A 337 26.58 30.78 21.03
C SER A 337 27.85 31.63 20.90
N THR A 338 27.70 32.92 20.57
CA THR A 338 28.84 33.85 20.55
C THR A 338 29.37 34.17 21.94
N VAL A 339 28.54 33.98 22.97
CA VAL A 339 28.87 34.17 24.37
C VAL A 339 28.22 33.09 25.21
N ASP A 340 29.02 32.46 26.06
CA ASP A 340 28.63 31.41 27.02
C ASP A 340 29.01 31.78 28.47
N THR A 341 29.74 32.89 28.68
CA THR A 341 30.16 33.39 29.99
C THR A 341 30.22 34.92 30.00
N VAL A 342 29.73 35.53 31.09
CA VAL A 342 29.75 36.99 31.32
C VAL A 342 29.98 37.28 32.80
N ASP A 343 30.50 38.47 33.13
CA ASP A 343 30.65 38.90 34.52
C ASP A 343 29.43 39.72 34.97
N GLN A 344 29.03 39.56 36.24
CA GLN A 344 27.92 40.31 36.84
C GLN A 344 28.23 41.81 36.81
N TYR A 345 27.27 42.61 36.32
CA TYR A 345 27.38 44.07 36.17
C TYR A 345 28.50 44.54 35.24
N ASP A 346 28.83 43.77 34.20
CA ASP A 346 29.68 44.27 33.12
C ASP A 346 29.14 45.62 32.61
N ALA A 347 30.00 46.64 32.54
CA ALA A 347 29.61 48.03 32.33
C ALA A 347 29.02 48.26 30.93
N ASP A 348 29.41 47.42 29.96
CA ASP A 348 28.85 47.42 28.60
C ASP A 348 27.43 46.79 28.54
N PHE A 349 27.00 46.10 29.61
CA PHE A 349 25.77 45.30 29.69
C PHE A 349 24.54 46.09 30.17
N ALA A 350 24.75 47.05 31.07
CA ALA A 350 23.66 47.69 31.84
C ALA A 350 22.85 48.74 31.04
N ALA A 351 23.33 49.20 29.89
CA ALA A 351 22.70 50.30 29.14
C ALA A 351 21.74 49.85 28.03
N THR A 352 21.95 48.67 27.41
CA THR A 352 21.22 48.27 26.19
C THR A 352 20.81 46.80 26.13
N GLY A 353 21.16 45.97 27.12
CA GLY A 353 21.07 44.51 27.01
C GLY A 353 22.17 43.94 26.11
N TYR A 354 22.44 42.64 26.25
CA TYR A 354 23.53 41.99 25.52
C TYR A 354 22.97 41.11 24.40
N LEU A 355 23.50 41.30 23.19
CA LEU A 355 23.11 40.52 22.03
C LEU A 355 23.90 39.21 21.99
N VAL A 356 23.24 38.10 22.25
CA VAL A 356 23.81 36.75 22.07
C VAL A 356 23.35 36.23 20.72
N SER A 357 24.31 35.86 19.87
CA SER A 357 24.02 35.17 18.62
C SER A 357 24.09 33.67 18.85
N ILE A 358 23.00 32.97 18.53
CA ILE A 358 22.86 31.52 18.62
C ILE A 358 22.95 30.95 17.21
N ASN A 359 23.94 30.08 16.98
CA ASN A 359 24.16 29.39 15.72
C ASN A 359 23.71 27.94 15.82
N GLY A 360 23.04 27.46 14.77
CA GLY A 360 22.45 26.13 14.78
C GLY A 360 21.84 25.74 13.45
N ILE A 361 20.83 24.88 13.50
CA ILE A 361 19.98 24.49 12.37
C ILE A 361 18.52 24.43 12.82
N ASN A 362 17.61 24.43 11.85
CA ASN A 362 16.18 24.23 12.03
C ASN A 362 15.48 25.31 12.87
N PHE A 363 16.00 26.54 12.91
CA PHE A 363 15.30 27.64 13.59
C PHE A 363 14.10 28.11 12.76
N ALA A 364 12.91 28.00 13.33
CA ALA A 364 11.65 28.50 12.76
C ALA A 364 11.58 30.04 12.77
N PRO A 365 10.77 30.68 11.92
CA PRO A 365 10.60 32.14 11.86
C PRO A 365 10.37 32.82 13.21
N ASP A 366 9.50 32.24 14.05
CA ASP A 366 9.12 32.79 15.36
C ASP A 366 9.74 31.97 16.52
N ALA A 367 10.95 31.43 16.33
CA ALA A 367 11.64 30.69 17.38
C ALA A 367 11.99 31.60 18.57
N GLU A 368 11.81 31.12 19.79
CA GLU A 368 12.17 31.82 21.02
C GLU A 368 13.43 31.22 21.64
N VAL A 369 14.17 32.02 22.41
CA VAL A 369 15.21 31.50 23.30
C VAL A 369 14.69 31.60 24.72
N TRP A 370 14.63 30.47 25.41
CA TRP A 370 14.27 30.42 26.81
C TRP A 370 15.53 30.49 27.66
N PHE A 371 15.57 31.42 28.61
CA PHE A 371 16.66 31.66 29.54
C PHE A 371 16.17 31.43 30.97
N ASP A 372 16.79 30.52 31.71
CA ASP A 372 16.37 30.14 33.07
C ASP A 372 14.87 29.74 33.16
N GLY A 373 14.36 29.12 32.09
CA GLY A 373 12.96 28.69 31.99
C GLY A 373 11.97 29.77 31.52
N GLU A 374 12.41 30.99 31.25
CA GLU A 374 11.56 32.10 30.81
C GLU A 374 11.84 32.52 29.36
N PRO A 375 10.81 32.81 28.54
CA PRO A 375 11.00 33.18 27.14
C PRO A 375 11.67 34.54 26.98
N ARG A 376 12.54 34.65 25.98
CA ARG A 376 13.11 35.90 25.47
C ARG A 376 12.86 35.98 23.97
N THR A 377 12.35 37.12 23.53
CA THR A 377 12.09 37.38 22.12
C THR A 377 13.41 37.35 21.34
N THR A 378 13.40 36.70 20.19
CA THR A 378 14.56 36.64 19.31
C THR A 378 14.32 37.40 18.02
N THR A 379 15.40 37.70 17.31
CA THR A 379 15.36 38.10 15.91
C THR A 379 16.04 37.02 15.10
N ARG A 380 15.29 36.38 14.20
CA ARG A 380 15.83 35.37 13.30
C ARG A 380 16.49 35.99 12.08
N ASN A 381 17.77 35.70 11.91
CA ASN A 381 18.52 36.11 10.72
C ASN A 381 18.42 35.06 9.60
N SER A 382 18.43 33.77 9.96
CA SER A 382 18.24 32.63 9.05
C SER A 382 17.79 31.38 9.82
N GLU A 383 17.57 30.25 9.14
CA GLU A 383 17.33 28.97 9.83
C GLU A 383 18.54 28.46 10.62
N TYR A 384 19.68 29.13 10.49
CA TYR A 384 20.94 28.78 11.11
C TYR A 384 21.39 29.77 12.18
N ASN A 385 20.68 30.90 12.35
CA ASN A 385 21.10 31.95 13.25
C ASN A 385 19.93 32.74 13.85
N LEU A 386 19.91 32.82 15.18
CA LEU A 386 19.02 33.65 15.99
C LEU A 386 19.85 34.65 16.79
N ASN A 387 19.34 35.86 16.96
CA ASN A 387 19.84 36.80 17.94
C ASN A 387 18.85 36.93 19.09
N VAL A 388 19.31 36.76 20.33
CA VAL A 388 18.53 37.03 21.54
C VAL A 388 19.18 38.17 22.32
N THR A 389 18.37 39.04 22.90
CA THR A 389 18.87 40.08 23.80
C THR A 389 18.64 39.64 25.24
N LEU A 390 19.72 39.45 26.00
CA LEU A 390 19.66 39.23 27.45
C LEU A 390 19.56 40.56 28.17
N THR A 391 18.68 40.64 29.15
CA THR A 391 18.41 41.85 29.93
C THR A 391 19.41 42.02 31.08
N ALA A 392 19.44 43.20 31.70
CA ALA A 392 20.22 43.42 32.90
C ALA A 392 19.73 42.55 34.09
N GLU A 393 18.45 42.17 34.11
CA GLU A 393 17.89 41.27 35.12
C GLU A 393 18.42 39.85 34.96
N ASP A 394 18.52 39.35 33.71
CA ASP A 394 19.02 38.01 33.38
C ASP A 394 20.45 37.75 33.91
N ILE A 395 21.29 38.80 33.96
CA ILE A 395 22.67 38.70 34.45
C ILE A 395 22.90 39.34 35.83
N SER A 396 21.84 39.78 36.49
CA SER A 396 21.93 40.40 37.81
C SER A 396 22.30 39.39 38.90
N ARG A 397 22.18 38.08 38.62
CA ARG A 397 22.46 36.98 39.55
C ARG A 397 23.61 36.12 39.03
N PRO A 398 24.71 35.98 39.79
CA PRO A 398 25.76 35.01 39.46
C PRO A 398 25.23 33.57 39.50
N GLY A 399 25.63 32.73 38.55
CA GLY A 399 25.15 31.36 38.44
C GLY A 399 25.38 30.74 37.06
N VAL A 400 24.97 29.47 36.92
CA VAL A 400 24.89 28.77 35.64
C VAL A 400 23.42 28.63 35.28
N PHE A 401 23.06 29.14 34.11
CA PHE A 401 21.70 29.19 33.60
C PHE A 401 21.57 28.30 32.37
N ILE A 402 20.39 27.73 32.17
CA ILE A 402 20.07 26.96 30.97
C ILE A 402 19.52 27.92 29.91
N MET A 403 19.98 27.75 28.67
CA MET A 403 19.37 28.33 27.49
C MET A 403 18.93 27.23 26.51
N GLN A 404 17.74 27.39 25.95
CA GLN A 404 17.19 26.51 24.92
C GLN A 404 16.54 27.33 23.81
N VAL A 405 16.66 26.88 22.57
CA VAL A 405 15.85 27.41 21.47
C VAL A 405 14.59 26.58 21.38
N ILE A 406 13.45 27.24 21.18
CA ILE A 406 12.14 26.61 21.03
C ILE A 406 11.50 27.07 19.74
N ASN A 407 11.10 26.12 18.90
CA ASN A 407 10.28 26.42 17.74
C ASN A 407 8.78 26.50 18.11
N PRO A 408 8.00 27.38 17.45
CA PRO A 408 6.58 27.57 17.74
C PRO A 408 5.74 26.33 17.35
N GLY A 409 4.57 26.22 17.96
CA GLY A 409 3.61 25.13 17.71
C GLY A 409 3.57 24.14 18.88
N ASP A 410 4.21 23.00 18.70
CA ASP A 410 4.30 21.89 19.67
C ASP A 410 5.48 22.02 20.65
N TYR A 411 6.07 23.22 20.75
CA TYR A 411 7.22 23.55 21.61
C TYR A 411 8.40 22.60 21.39
N ARG A 412 8.91 22.51 20.16
CA ARG A 412 10.10 21.69 19.89
C ARG A 412 11.33 22.34 20.48
N TYR A 413 11.95 21.67 21.44
CA TYR A 413 13.10 22.18 22.19
C TYR A 413 14.41 21.75 21.55
N SER A 414 15.42 22.61 21.63
CA SER A 414 16.80 22.20 21.46
C SER A 414 17.31 21.48 22.70
N ASP A 415 18.41 20.75 22.53
CA ASP A 415 19.25 20.39 23.66
C ASP A 415 19.65 21.67 24.44
N PRO A 416 19.71 21.61 25.78
CA PRO A 416 20.07 22.76 26.61
C PRO A 416 21.55 23.09 26.47
N ILE A 417 21.84 24.38 26.31
CA ILE A 417 23.19 24.94 26.46
C ILE A 417 23.29 25.72 27.77
N THR A 418 24.50 25.84 28.30
CA THR A 418 24.76 26.57 29.55
C THR A 418 25.26 27.98 29.30
N PHE A 419 24.79 28.93 30.09
CA PHE A 419 25.26 30.30 30.14
C PHE A 419 25.72 30.65 31.56
N THR A 420 26.95 31.11 31.72
CA THR A 420 27.54 31.38 33.04
C THR A 420 27.58 32.87 33.32
N VAL A 421 27.11 33.28 34.50
CA VAL A 421 27.29 34.63 35.04
C VAL A 421 28.25 34.53 36.23
N ASN A 422 29.47 35.04 36.06
CA ASN A 422 30.46 35.08 37.13
C ASN A 422 30.12 36.21 38.13
N PRO A 423 30.44 36.05 39.42
CA PRO A 423 30.34 37.16 40.37
C PRO A 423 31.25 38.33 39.95
N PRO A 424 31.01 39.56 40.45
CA PRO A 424 31.80 40.72 40.08
C PRO A 424 33.25 40.45 40.48
N ALA A 425 34.20 40.79 39.61
CA ALA A 425 35.61 40.65 39.93
C ALA A 425 35.89 41.34 41.28
N GLN A 426 36.34 40.59 42.29
CA GLN A 426 36.66 41.18 43.59
C GLN A 426 37.74 42.23 43.38
N ALA A 427 37.44 43.48 43.74
CA ALA A 427 38.46 44.52 43.79
C ALA A 427 39.53 44.07 44.79
N VAL A 428 40.74 43.79 44.31
CA VAL A 428 41.89 43.53 45.17
C VAL A 428 42.03 44.77 46.08
N PRO A 429 42.00 44.63 47.42
CA PRO A 429 42.21 45.78 48.29
C PRO A 429 43.59 46.36 47.95
N ALA A 430 43.64 47.63 47.56
CA ALA A 430 44.90 48.33 47.39
C ALA A 430 45.68 48.21 48.70
N THR A 431 46.82 47.51 48.66
CA THR A 431 47.72 47.38 49.81
C THR A 431 48.03 48.78 50.30
N ALA A 432 47.52 49.12 51.50
CA ALA A 432 47.79 50.39 52.15
C ALA A 432 49.30 50.63 52.19
N GLY A 433 49.70 51.81 51.72
CA GLY A 433 51.09 52.19 51.54
C GLY A 433 51.96 51.91 52.77
N ARG A 434 53.13 51.35 52.52
CA ARG A 434 54.26 51.28 53.45
C ARG A 434 54.48 52.67 54.08
N PRO A 435 54.61 52.80 55.42
CA PRO A 435 54.90 54.09 56.03
C PRO A 435 56.25 54.62 55.50
N GLN A 436 56.25 55.85 54.98
CA GLN A 436 57.46 56.59 54.68
C GLN A 436 58.21 56.87 56.00
N ARG A 437 59.47 56.43 56.08
CA ARG A 437 60.38 56.75 57.16
C ARG A 437 60.91 58.18 56.94
N PRO A 438 60.91 59.07 57.94
CA PRO A 438 61.40 60.44 57.76
C PRO A 438 62.88 60.49 57.41
N ASP A 439 63.22 61.40 56.50
CA ASP A 439 64.57 61.74 56.09
C ASP A 439 65.36 62.35 57.26
N ASP A 440 66.59 61.88 57.48
CA ASP A 440 67.61 62.65 58.17
C ASP A 440 68.90 62.59 57.34
N HIS A 441 69.38 63.79 57.02
CA HIS A 441 70.60 64.10 56.28
C HIS A 441 71.88 63.72 57.04
N SER A 442 72.93 63.29 56.33
CA SER A 442 74.31 63.83 56.45
C SER A 442 75.40 62.92 55.84
N ALA A 443 76.09 63.49 54.84
CA ALA A 443 77.52 63.39 54.51
C ALA A 443 78.22 62.02 54.29
N ALA A 444 78.80 61.89 53.09
CA ALA A 444 79.87 60.96 52.68
C ALA A 444 81.25 61.38 53.23
N PRO A 445 82.42 60.80 52.84
CA PRO A 445 82.74 59.44 52.34
C PRO A 445 83.97 58.81 53.07
N ALA A 446 84.26 57.51 52.89
CA ALA A 446 85.64 56.99 52.88
C ALA A 446 85.74 55.56 52.31
N THR A 447 86.79 55.36 51.53
CA THR A 447 87.23 54.19 50.78
C THR A 447 87.95 53.11 51.60
N THR A 448 88.07 51.91 50.99
CA THR A 448 89.09 50.85 51.20
C THR A 448 89.02 50.04 52.51
N LEU A 449 89.28 48.73 52.62
CA LEU A 449 89.99 47.71 51.83
C LEU A 449 89.62 46.31 52.37
N LYS A 450 89.75 45.27 51.52
CA LYS A 450 90.16 43.86 51.78
C LYS A 450 89.57 43.07 52.97
N GLY A 451 89.20 41.82 52.66
CA GLY A 451 89.78 40.68 53.38
C GLY A 451 88.83 39.55 53.79
N GLU A 452 88.99 38.43 53.09
CA GLU A 452 89.02 37.05 53.61
C GLU A 452 87.76 36.36 54.17
N ARG A 453 87.29 35.39 53.38
CA ARG A 453 87.17 33.94 53.69
C ARG A 453 86.86 33.56 55.15
N ARG A 454 85.73 32.89 55.35
CA ARG A 454 85.64 31.43 55.38
C ARG A 454 84.21 30.96 55.13
#